data_AF-A0A8C6HW15-F1
#
_entry.id   AF-A0A8C6HW15-F1
#
_cell.length_a   1.000
_cell.length_b   1.000
_cell.length_c   1.000
_cell.angle_alpha   90.00
_cell.angle_beta   90.00
_cell.angle_gamma   90.00
#
_symmetry.space_group_name_H-M   'P 1'
#
loop_
_entity.id
_entity.type
_entity.pdbx_description
1 polymer ?
#
loop_
_entity_poly.entity_id
_entity_poly.type
_entity_poly.pdbx_seq_one_letter_code
_entity_poly.pdbx_strand_id
1 'polypeptide(L)'
;MAPFGRNLLKTRHKNRSPTKDMDPEEKEIVVWVCQDEKIVCGLTKRTTSIDVIQALLEEHEATFGEKRFLLGKASDYCIVEKWRGSERALPPLTRILKLWKAWGDEQSNMQFVLVKTDAFLPVPLWRTAETKLVQNNEKPCELSPANYMKTLPPDKQKRIVRKTFRKLAKIRQDTSSHDRDNMECLVHLIISQDHTIHQQVQRMKELDMEIEKCEAKIHLDRVGNDGANYVHEAYLMPRLSDEEQKLDIQAEINQTLEDLNGSEGMAQLEEQLQYYRALIDKLSAEIEREVKGAGMDGIEDMEGAAACELENSDLESVKCDLETSMKAGLTIHSHLSGIQREIKYSDSLLQMKAREYELLAKEFSSLHISNKDGCQGKENRGKEAEAPSSNGETPPLTQRVFNIYTNDTDSDTGISSNHSQDSETTLGDVLLLAT
;
A
#
# COMPACT_ATOMS: atom_id res chain seq x y z
N MET A 1 -27.32 -31.70 -43.86
CA MET A 1 -26.42 -31.66 -42.69
C MET A 1 -26.46 -30.25 -42.12
N ALA A 2 -27.17 -30.05 -41.01
CA ALA A 2 -27.30 -28.74 -40.39
C ALA A 2 -26.06 -28.42 -39.54
N PRO A 3 -25.54 -27.18 -39.57
CA PRO A 3 -24.45 -26.79 -38.68
C PRO A 3 -25.05 -26.62 -37.29
N PHE A 4 -24.63 -27.48 -36.35
CA PHE A 4 -25.07 -27.37 -34.97
C PHE A 4 -24.59 -26.04 -34.36
N GLY A 5 -25.54 -25.15 -34.16
CA GLY A 5 -25.69 -24.24 -33.02
C GLY A 5 -24.47 -23.43 -32.62
N ARG A 6 -24.35 -22.23 -33.18
CA ARG A 6 -23.75 -21.10 -32.45
C ARG A 6 -24.61 -20.88 -31.19
N ASN A 7 -23.98 -20.68 -30.02
CA ASN A 7 -24.58 -20.16 -28.77
C ASN A 7 -25.23 -21.17 -27.78
N LEU A 8 -24.56 -22.28 -27.46
CA LEU A 8 -25.00 -23.15 -26.34
C LEU A 8 -24.38 -22.81 -24.99
N LEU A 9 -23.29 -22.05 -24.95
CA LEU A 9 -22.66 -21.63 -23.70
C LEU A 9 -23.41 -20.41 -23.16
N LYS A 10 -23.96 -20.57 -21.95
CA LYS A 10 -24.58 -19.47 -21.22
C LYS A 10 -23.63 -19.06 -20.12
N THR A 11 -23.39 -17.77 -20.00
CA THR A 11 -22.56 -17.23 -18.93
C THR A 11 -23.41 -16.35 -18.03
N ARG A 12 -23.20 -16.45 -16.72
CA ARG A 12 -23.94 -15.68 -15.71
C ARG A 12 -23.03 -15.22 -14.59
N HIS A 13 -23.40 -14.14 -13.91
CA HIS A 13 -22.78 -13.77 -12.64
C HIS A 13 -23.17 -14.74 -11.53
N LYS A 14 -22.26 -14.99 -10.59
CA LYS A 14 -22.47 -15.85 -9.42
C LYS A 14 -23.65 -15.41 -8.53
N ASN A 15 -23.95 -14.11 -8.50
CA ASN A 15 -25.05 -13.53 -7.71
C ASN A 15 -26.45 -13.75 -8.31
N ARG A 16 -26.54 -14.38 -9.49
CA ARG A 16 -27.82 -14.66 -10.17
C ARG A 16 -28.21 -16.12 -9.94
N SER A 17 -29.45 -16.35 -9.48
CA SER A 17 -29.95 -17.69 -9.17
C SER A 17 -29.89 -18.63 -10.38
N PRO A 18 -29.63 -19.94 -10.14
CA PRO A 18 -29.57 -20.91 -11.22
C PRO A 18 -30.93 -21.05 -11.90
N THR A 19 -30.96 -20.93 -13.24
CA THR A 19 -32.17 -21.20 -14.03
C THR A 19 -32.48 -22.69 -13.98
N LYS A 20 -33.73 -23.03 -13.64
CA LYS A 20 -34.24 -24.36 -13.28
C LYS A 20 -34.25 -25.42 -14.41
N ASP A 21 -33.65 -25.15 -15.56
CA ASP A 21 -33.70 -26.00 -16.76
C ASP A 21 -32.29 -26.41 -17.21
N MET A 22 -31.59 -27.27 -16.47
CA MET A 22 -30.26 -27.78 -16.87
C MET A 22 -30.27 -29.31 -16.94
N ASP A 23 -29.86 -29.84 -18.10
CA ASP A 23 -29.66 -31.28 -18.30
C ASP A 23 -28.48 -31.78 -17.43
N PRO A 24 -28.53 -33.02 -16.89
CA PRO A 24 -27.53 -33.54 -15.96
C PRO A 24 -26.13 -33.72 -16.56
N GLU A 25 -25.97 -33.52 -17.87
CA GLU A 25 -24.68 -33.61 -18.57
C GLU A 25 -23.99 -32.24 -18.75
N GLU A 26 -24.72 -31.14 -18.50
CA GLU A 26 -24.20 -29.79 -18.54
C GLU A 26 -23.42 -29.48 -17.26
N LYS A 27 -22.12 -29.20 -17.40
CA LYS A 27 -21.25 -28.85 -16.28
C LYS A 27 -20.94 -27.36 -16.30
N GLU A 28 -20.83 -26.79 -15.11
CA GLU A 28 -20.48 -25.39 -14.88
C GLU A 28 -19.01 -25.27 -14.44
N ILE A 29 -18.30 -24.24 -14.91
CA ILE A 29 -17.01 -23.81 -14.35
C ILE A 29 -17.07 -22.33 -14.01
N VAL A 30 -16.25 -21.91 -13.06
CA VAL A 30 -16.08 -20.50 -12.73
C VAL A 30 -14.84 -19.97 -13.45
N VAL A 31 -14.99 -18.84 -14.13
CA VAL A 31 -13.92 -18.10 -14.81
C VAL A 31 -13.93 -16.66 -14.27
N TRP A 32 -12.78 -16.20 -13.80
CA TRP A 32 -12.55 -14.83 -13.38
C TRP A 32 -12.30 -13.93 -14.58
N VAL A 33 -13.07 -12.86 -14.69
CA VAL A 33 -12.96 -11.86 -15.75
C VAL A 33 -12.75 -10.50 -15.09
N CYS A 34 -11.55 -9.93 -15.21
CA CYS A 34 -11.15 -8.72 -14.50
C CYS A 34 -11.31 -8.87 -12.97
N GLN A 35 -12.37 -8.31 -12.38
CA GLN A 35 -12.69 -8.40 -10.95
C GLN A 35 -13.97 -9.21 -10.67
N ASP A 36 -14.58 -9.78 -11.71
CA ASP A 36 -15.88 -10.45 -11.62
C ASP A 36 -15.75 -11.97 -11.82
N GLU A 37 -16.39 -12.73 -10.93
CA GLU A 37 -16.58 -14.17 -11.11
C GLU A 37 -17.75 -14.43 -12.08
N LYS A 38 -17.43 -15.07 -13.21
CA LYS A 38 -18.40 -15.50 -14.22
C LYS A 38 -18.52 -17.02 -14.23
N ILE A 39 -19.75 -17.52 -14.24
CA ILE A 39 -20.02 -18.96 -14.36
C ILE A 39 -20.33 -19.25 -15.83
N VAL A 40 -19.61 -20.21 -16.42
CA VAL A 40 -19.85 -20.70 -17.77
C VAL A 40 -20.57 -22.04 -17.68
N CYS A 41 -21.83 -22.08 -18.12
CA CYS A 41 -22.71 -23.24 -18.13
C CYS A 41 -22.76 -23.90 -19.53
N GLY A 42 -23.20 -25.16 -19.59
CA GLY A 42 -23.37 -25.88 -20.86
C GLY A 42 -22.08 -26.47 -21.44
N LEU A 43 -21.05 -26.69 -20.61
CA LEU A 43 -19.77 -27.20 -21.09
C LEU A 43 -19.86 -28.67 -21.50
N THR A 44 -19.40 -28.97 -22.70
CA THR A 44 -19.33 -30.34 -23.23
C THR A 44 -17.89 -30.86 -23.27
N LYS A 45 -17.72 -32.17 -23.53
CA LYS A 45 -16.40 -32.80 -23.72
C LYS A 45 -15.63 -32.27 -24.94
N ARG A 46 -16.29 -31.53 -25.84
CA ARG A 46 -15.72 -30.95 -27.07
C ARG A 46 -15.39 -29.48 -26.93
N THR A 47 -15.97 -28.79 -25.94
CA THR A 47 -15.77 -27.37 -25.71
C THR A 47 -14.30 -27.07 -25.41
N THR A 48 -13.73 -26.14 -26.17
CA THR A 48 -12.35 -25.69 -26.05
C THR A 48 -12.25 -24.37 -25.28
N SER A 49 -11.05 -24.01 -24.84
CA SER A 49 -10.82 -22.72 -24.15
C SER A 49 -11.19 -21.53 -25.03
N ILE A 50 -10.97 -21.59 -26.35
CA ILE A 50 -11.40 -20.52 -27.27
C ILE A 50 -12.92 -20.37 -27.33
N ASP A 51 -13.67 -21.47 -27.28
CA ASP A 51 -15.14 -21.43 -27.27
C ASP A 51 -15.66 -20.75 -25.98
N VAL A 52 -14.99 -21.00 -24.86
CA VAL A 52 -15.31 -20.35 -23.57
C VAL A 52 -14.98 -18.86 -23.60
N ILE A 53 -13.82 -18.49 -24.14
CA ILE A 53 -13.43 -17.09 -24.32
C ILE A 53 -14.45 -16.36 -25.19
N GLN A 54 -14.85 -16.97 -26.30
CA GLN A 54 -15.84 -16.40 -27.20
C GLN A 54 -17.18 -16.17 -26.48
N ALA A 55 -17.66 -17.14 -25.71
CA ALA A 55 -18.90 -17.00 -24.94
C ALA A 55 -18.83 -15.87 -23.89
N LEU A 56 -17.70 -15.73 -23.21
CA LEU A 56 -17.48 -14.65 -22.22
C LEU A 56 -17.45 -13.27 -22.89
N LEU A 57 -16.84 -13.15 -24.07
CA LEU A 57 -16.83 -11.92 -24.84
C LEU A 57 -18.24 -11.56 -25.35
N GLU A 58 -18.98 -12.52 -25.89
CA GLU A 58 -20.36 -12.33 -26.38
C GLU A 58 -21.32 -11.87 -25.26
N GLU A 59 -21.23 -12.44 -24.05
CA GLU A 59 -22.03 -11.98 -22.90
C GLU A 59 -21.61 -10.58 -22.42
N HIS A 60 -20.31 -10.30 -22.41
CA HIS A 60 -19.82 -8.97 -22.01
C HIS A 60 -20.30 -7.90 -23.00
N GLU A 61 -20.30 -8.19 -24.30
CA GLU A 61 -20.88 -7.30 -25.32
C GLU A 61 -22.39 -7.10 -25.12
N ALA A 62 -23.13 -8.16 -24.84
CA ALA A 62 -24.57 -8.10 -24.63
C ALA A 62 -24.97 -7.36 -23.34
N THR A 63 -24.16 -7.44 -22.28
CA THR A 63 -24.48 -6.91 -20.95
C THR A 63 -24.02 -5.47 -20.76
N PHE A 64 -22.84 -5.10 -21.30
CA PHE A 64 -22.19 -3.82 -20.97
C PHE A 64 -22.17 -2.78 -22.09
N GLY A 65 -22.64 -3.11 -23.31
CA GLY A 65 -22.83 -2.14 -24.39
C GLY A 65 -21.61 -1.24 -24.66
N GLU A 66 -21.70 0.04 -24.28
CA GLU A 66 -20.68 1.09 -24.48
C GLU A 66 -19.52 1.07 -23.46
N LYS A 67 -19.66 0.47 -22.27
CA LYS A 67 -18.58 0.35 -21.26
C LYS A 67 -17.76 -0.92 -21.51
N ARG A 68 -17.04 -0.95 -22.62
CA ARG A 68 -16.25 -2.13 -23.05
C ARG A 68 -14.92 -2.22 -22.30
N PHE A 69 -14.87 -3.04 -21.26
CA PHE A 69 -13.60 -3.41 -20.61
C PHE A 69 -12.86 -4.51 -21.39
N LEU A 70 -13.59 -5.39 -22.07
CA LEU A 70 -13.03 -6.37 -23.01
C LEU A 70 -13.21 -5.86 -24.44
N LEU A 71 -12.11 -5.67 -25.16
CA LEU A 71 -12.06 -5.17 -26.53
C LEU A 71 -11.07 -6.01 -27.34
N GLY A 72 -11.56 -6.69 -28.37
CA GLY A 72 -10.70 -7.46 -29.28
C GLY A 72 -11.38 -8.72 -29.81
N LYS A 73 -10.60 -9.56 -30.50
CA LYS A 73 -11.04 -10.89 -30.94
C LYS A 73 -10.76 -11.91 -29.85
N ALA A 74 -11.43 -13.06 -29.89
CA ALA A 74 -11.18 -14.17 -28.96
C ALA A 74 -9.71 -14.68 -29.00
N SER A 75 -8.97 -14.44 -30.09
CA SER A 75 -7.53 -14.73 -30.20
C SER A 75 -6.64 -13.85 -29.32
N ASP A 76 -7.13 -12.69 -28.91
CA ASP A 76 -6.37 -11.69 -28.18
C ASP A 76 -6.42 -11.97 -26.66
N TYR A 77 -7.15 -13.00 -26.26
CA TYR A 77 -7.32 -13.45 -24.88
C TYR A 77 -6.87 -14.90 -24.72
N CYS A 78 -6.44 -15.25 -23.52
CA CYS A 78 -6.19 -16.62 -23.10
C CYS A 78 -6.77 -16.88 -21.71
N ILE A 79 -7.12 -18.15 -21.45
CA ILE A 79 -7.52 -18.60 -20.12
C ILE A 79 -6.28 -19.13 -19.42
N VAL A 80 -6.08 -18.73 -18.17
CA VAL A 80 -4.99 -19.19 -17.31
C VAL A 80 -5.54 -20.03 -16.19
N GLU A 81 -4.95 -21.20 -15.99
CA GLU A 81 -5.17 -22.04 -14.81
C GLU A 81 -4.24 -21.57 -13.69
N LYS A 82 -4.81 -21.27 -12.51
CA LYS A 82 -4.08 -20.89 -11.30
C LYS A 82 -4.32 -21.91 -10.19
N TRP A 83 -3.24 -22.44 -9.62
CA TRP A 83 -3.30 -23.33 -8.46
C TRP A 83 -1.99 -23.28 -7.64
N ARG A 84 -2.08 -23.07 -6.32
CA ARG A 84 -0.93 -22.99 -5.38
C ARG A 84 0.28 -22.18 -5.88
N GLY A 85 0.02 -21.02 -6.48
CA GLY A 85 1.06 -20.13 -7.03
C GLY A 85 1.65 -20.57 -8.38
N SER A 86 1.18 -21.68 -8.95
CA SER A 86 1.46 -22.04 -10.33
C SER A 86 0.39 -21.43 -11.25
N GLU A 87 0.85 -20.65 -12.23
CA GLU A 87 0.00 -20.06 -13.26
C GLU A 87 0.42 -20.61 -14.63
N ARG A 88 -0.55 -21.11 -15.40
CA ARG A 88 -0.28 -21.65 -16.74
C ARG A 88 -1.32 -21.20 -17.74
N ALA A 89 -0.85 -20.60 -18.84
CA ALA A 89 -1.72 -20.25 -19.96
C ALA A 89 -2.15 -21.49 -20.73
N LEU A 90 -3.46 -21.62 -20.93
CA LEU A 90 -4.04 -22.73 -21.68
C LEU A 90 -3.98 -22.44 -23.17
N PRO A 91 -3.46 -23.40 -23.98
CA PRO A 91 -3.57 -23.31 -25.43
C PRO A 91 -5.03 -23.14 -25.89
N PRO A 92 -5.32 -22.44 -27.01
CA PRO A 92 -6.69 -22.16 -27.47
C PRO A 92 -7.56 -23.41 -27.75
N LEU A 93 -6.92 -24.54 -28.07
CA LEU A 93 -7.60 -25.80 -28.38
C LEU A 93 -7.75 -26.74 -27.17
N THR A 94 -7.39 -26.27 -25.98
CA THR A 94 -7.45 -27.07 -24.76
C THR A 94 -8.91 -27.35 -24.40
N ARG A 95 -9.24 -28.63 -24.19
CA ARG A 95 -10.60 -29.03 -23.80
C ARG A 95 -10.81 -28.75 -22.32
N ILE A 96 -11.44 -27.62 -22.02
CA ILE A 96 -11.56 -27.06 -20.66
C ILE A 96 -12.16 -28.07 -19.68
N LEU A 97 -13.20 -28.82 -20.11
CA LEU A 97 -13.88 -29.78 -19.26
C LEU A 97 -13.03 -31.02 -18.96
N LYS A 98 -12.16 -31.42 -19.89
CA LYS A 98 -11.24 -32.54 -19.66
C LYS A 98 -10.15 -32.14 -18.67
N LEU A 99 -9.63 -30.92 -18.83
CA LEU A 99 -8.63 -30.35 -17.93
C LEU A 99 -9.21 -30.20 -16.52
N TRP A 100 -10.39 -29.59 -16.39
CA TRP A 100 -11.10 -29.46 -15.11
C TRP A 100 -11.31 -30.81 -14.42
N LYS A 101 -11.77 -31.85 -15.15
CA LYS A 101 -11.93 -33.19 -14.58
C LYS A 101 -10.62 -33.87 -14.19
N ALA A 102 -9.51 -33.55 -14.87
CA ALA A 102 -8.20 -34.13 -14.56
C ALA A 102 -7.65 -33.67 -13.21
N TRP A 103 -8.12 -32.53 -12.68
CA TRP A 103 -7.76 -32.03 -11.36
C TRP A 103 -8.42 -32.79 -10.19
N GLY A 104 -9.42 -33.65 -10.47
CA GLY A 104 -10.01 -34.53 -9.44
C GLY A 104 -10.56 -33.78 -8.24
N ASP A 105 -10.11 -34.14 -7.04
CA ASP A 105 -10.58 -33.59 -5.76
C ASP A 105 -10.15 -32.13 -5.53
N GLU A 106 -9.15 -31.65 -6.27
CA GLU A 106 -8.59 -30.31 -6.13
C GLU A 106 -9.31 -29.27 -7.01
N GLN A 107 -10.41 -29.67 -7.68
CA GLN A 107 -11.22 -28.78 -8.54
C GLN A 107 -11.67 -27.51 -7.81
N SER A 108 -12.09 -27.59 -6.54
CA SER A 108 -12.57 -26.41 -5.79
C SER A 108 -11.51 -25.32 -5.61
N ASN A 109 -10.24 -25.68 -5.65
CA ASN A 109 -9.11 -24.78 -5.38
C ASN A 109 -8.47 -24.27 -6.68
N MET A 110 -8.87 -24.80 -7.83
CA MET A 110 -8.33 -24.43 -9.12
C MET A 110 -9.15 -23.27 -9.70
N GLN A 111 -8.48 -22.20 -10.15
CA GLN A 111 -9.15 -21.02 -10.70
C GLN A 111 -8.81 -20.84 -12.18
N PHE A 112 -9.82 -20.54 -13.00
CA PHE A 112 -9.62 -20.08 -14.36
C PHE A 112 -9.69 -18.55 -14.40
N VAL A 113 -8.73 -17.90 -15.04
CA VAL A 113 -8.69 -16.44 -15.18
C VAL A 113 -8.56 -16.07 -16.66
N LEU A 114 -9.45 -15.21 -17.14
CA LEU A 114 -9.39 -14.65 -18.49
C LEU A 114 -8.50 -13.40 -18.50
N VAL A 115 -7.50 -13.37 -19.38
CA VAL A 115 -6.60 -12.23 -19.50
C VAL A 115 -6.21 -12.05 -20.96
N LYS A 116 -5.80 -10.83 -21.28
CA LYS A 116 -5.31 -10.44 -22.59
C LYS A 116 -3.92 -11.06 -22.86
N THR A 117 -3.72 -11.65 -24.03
CA THR A 117 -2.50 -12.38 -24.41
C THR A 117 -1.24 -11.50 -24.37
N ASP A 118 -1.39 -10.20 -24.63
CA ASP A 118 -0.37 -9.15 -24.54
C ASP A 118 -0.05 -8.71 -23.10
N ALA A 119 -0.97 -8.90 -22.14
CA ALA A 119 -0.69 -8.74 -20.72
C ALA A 119 -0.01 -9.97 -20.11
N PHE A 120 -0.19 -11.15 -20.73
CA PHE A 120 0.48 -12.40 -20.39
C PHE A 120 1.81 -12.60 -21.14
N LEU A 121 2.55 -11.54 -21.41
CA LEU A 121 3.95 -11.69 -21.81
C LEU A 121 4.69 -12.39 -20.66
N PRO A 122 5.19 -13.61 -20.85
CA PRO A 122 6.00 -14.26 -19.84
C PRO A 122 7.23 -13.40 -19.62
N VAL A 123 7.49 -13.01 -18.37
CA VAL A 123 8.87 -12.79 -17.93
C VAL A 123 9.67 -13.98 -18.44
N PRO A 124 10.77 -13.81 -19.18
CA PRO A 124 11.47 -14.91 -19.84
C PRO A 124 12.30 -15.68 -18.81
N LEU A 125 11.66 -16.28 -17.83
CA LEU A 125 12.16 -17.44 -17.13
C LEU A 125 11.65 -18.64 -17.92
N TRP A 126 12.56 -19.54 -18.30
CA TRP A 126 12.30 -20.78 -19.04
C TRP A 126 12.15 -20.64 -20.56
N ARG A 127 13.24 -20.26 -21.25
CA ARG A 127 13.47 -20.77 -22.61
C ARG A 127 13.97 -22.22 -22.51
N THR A 128 13.03 -23.15 -22.52
CA THR A 128 13.31 -24.45 -23.16
C THR A 128 13.68 -24.12 -24.61
N ALA A 129 14.88 -24.52 -25.03
CA ALA A 129 15.36 -24.32 -26.37
C ALA A 129 14.49 -25.12 -27.35
N GLU A 130 13.40 -24.53 -27.83
CA GLU A 130 12.70 -25.02 -29.00
C GLU A 130 13.51 -24.65 -30.24
N THR A 131 14.45 -25.54 -30.55
CA THR A 131 15.13 -25.63 -31.83
C THR A 131 14.07 -25.75 -32.92
N LYS A 132 14.00 -24.74 -33.80
CA LYS A 132 13.28 -24.86 -35.07
C LYS A 132 13.89 -26.00 -35.86
N LEU A 133 13.25 -27.17 -35.83
CA LEU A 133 13.55 -28.30 -36.69
C LEU A 133 13.20 -27.91 -38.12
N VAL A 134 14.18 -27.36 -38.84
CA VAL A 134 14.12 -27.21 -40.28
C VAL A 134 14.20 -28.61 -40.87
N GLN A 135 13.09 -29.08 -41.46
CA GLN A 135 13.05 -30.25 -42.32
C GLN A 135 13.99 -30.02 -43.52
N ASN A 136 15.13 -30.69 -43.52
CA ASN A 136 16.01 -30.82 -44.68
C ASN A 136 15.54 -32.00 -45.54
N ASN A 137 15.12 -31.74 -46.77
CA ASN A 137 15.04 -32.78 -47.80
C ASN A 137 16.35 -32.78 -48.60
N GLU A 138 17.12 -33.85 -48.39
CA GLU A 138 17.88 -34.61 -49.39
C GLU A 138 18.55 -33.85 -50.54
N LYS A 139 19.86 -33.56 -50.40
CA LYS A 139 20.93 -33.94 -51.37
C LYS A 139 22.29 -34.06 -50.63
N PRO A 140 23.12 -35.08 -50.89
CA PRO A 140 24.50 -35.12 -50.41
C PRO A 140 25.33 -34.08 -51.19
N CYS A 141 25.50 -32.89 -50.63
CA CYS A 141 26.54 -31.97 -51.09
C CYS A 141 27.89 -32.46 -50.56
N GLU A 142 28.52 -33.37 -51.32
CA GLU A 142 29.96 -33.60 -51.23
C GLU A 142 30.68 -32.33 -51.66
N LEU A 143 30.88 -31.42 -50.72
CA LEU A 143 31.99 -30.47 -50.62
C LEU A 143 31.70 -29.65 -49.36
N SER A 144 32.07 -30.22 -48.22
CA SER A 144 32.10 -29.50 -46.95
C SER A 144 32.79 -28.15 -47.16
N PRO A 145 32.28 -27.02 -46.64
CA PRO A 145 32.89 -25.69 -46.80
C PRO A 145 34.39 -25.67 -46.43
N ALA A 146 34.82 -26.58 -45.56
CA ALA A 146 36.22 -26.80 -45.20
C ALA A 146 37.09 -27.35 -46.34
N ASN A 147 36.55 -28.17 -47.25
CA ASN A 147 37.26 -28.73 -48.40
C ASN A 147 37.39 -27.71 -49.55
N TYR A 148 36.38 -26.85 -49.75
CA TYR A 148 36.45 -25.71 -50.67
C TYR A 148 37.50 -24.66 -50.22
N MET A 149 37.69 -24.49 -48.91
CA MET A 149 38.73 -23.60 -48.37
C MET A 149 40.16 -24.10 -48.60
N LYS A 150 40.36 -25.42 -48.74
CA LYS A 150 41.68 -26.06 -48.94
C LYS A 150 42.13 -26.08 -50.41
N THR A 151 41.20 -25.96 -51.36
CA THR A 151 41.47 -25.94 -52.80
C THR A 151 41.73 -24.54 -53.37
N LEU A 152 41.55 -23.50 -52.55
CA LEU A 152 41.80 -22.11 -52.93
C LEU A 152 43.28 -21.72 -52.70
N PRO A 153 43.86 -20.89 -53.57
CA PRO A 153 45.19 -20.31 -53.34
C PRO A 153 45.30 -19.63 -51.96
N PRO A 154 46.44 -19.76 -51.26
CA PRO A 154 46.60 -19.35 -49.86
C PRO A 154 46.30 -17.85 -49.63
N ASP A 155 46.52 -17.00 -50.63
CA ASP A 155 46.21 -15.57 -50.55
C ASP A 155 44.70 -15.27 -50.56
N LYS A 156 43.92 -16.08 -51.31
CA LYS A 156 42.46 -15.98 -51.31
C LYS A 156 41.89 -16.49 -49.99
N GLN A 157 42.46 -17.57 -49.42
CA GLN A 157 42.09 -18.08 -48.10
C GLN A 157 42.36 -17.04 -47.00
N LYS A 158 43.56 -16.44 -46.96
CA LYS A 158 43.89 -15.34 -46.04
C LYS A 158 42.95 -14.14 -46.19
N ARG A 159 42.54 -13.79 -47.42
CA ARG A 159 41.57 -12.70 -47.67
C ARG A 159 40.19 -13.03 -47.12
N ILE A 160 39.71 -14.27 -47.30
CA ILE A 160 38.41 -14.71 -46.80
C ILE A 160 38.40 -14.74 -45.28
N VAL A 161 39.47 -15.27 -44.66
CA VAL A 161 39.66 -15.26 -43.21
C VAL A 161 39.67 -13.83 -42.65
N ARG A 162 40.40 -12.90 -43.27
CA ARG A 162 40.35 -11.48 -42.87
C ARG A 162 38.97 -10.83 -43.08
N LYS A 163 38.16 -11.29 -44.04
CA LYS A 163 36.78 -10.81 -44.23
C LYS A 163 35.84 -11.38 -43.17
N THR A 164 35.98 -12.66 -42.81
CA THR A 164 35.16 -13.29 -41.77
C THR A 164 35.51 -12.74 -40.39
N PHE A 165 36.79 -12.51 -40.08
CA PHE A 165 37.18 -11.83 -38.84
C PHE A 165 36.66 -10.40 -38.76
N ARG A 166 36.71 -9.63 -39.86
CA ARG A 166 36.09 -8.29 -39.90
C ARG A 166 34.57 -8.35 -39.72
N LYS A 167 33.91 -9.34 -40.31
CA LYS A 167 32.46 -9.55 -40.16
C LYS A 167 32.10 -9.94 -38.72
N LEU A 168 32.90 -10.81 -38.09
CA LEU A 168 32.75 -11.19 -36.68
C LEU A 168 33.00 -10.01 -35.72
N ALA A 169 34.02 -9.19 -36.00
CA ALA A 169 34.29 -7.99 -35.23
C ALA A 169 33.14 -6.98 -35.34
N LYS A 170 32.59 -6.80 -36.55
CA LYS A 170 31.41 -5.94 -36.78
C LYS A 170 30.17 -6.46 -36.04
N ILE A 171 29.89 -7.76 -36.12
CA ILE A 171 28.78 -8.37 -35.38
C ILE A 171 28.95 -8.18 -33.86
N ARG A 172 30.15 -8.39 -33.31
CA ARG A 172 30.41 -8.18 -31.88
C ARG A 172 30.15 -6.73 -31.45
N GLN A 173 30.57 -5.77 -32.27
CA GLN A 173 30.33 -4.35 -32.02
C GLN A 173 28.83 -4.01 -32.10
N ASP A 174 28.11 -4.53 -33.10
CA ASP A 174 26.67 -4.33 -33.26
C ASP A 174 25.86 -4.97 -32.11
N THR A 175 26.27 -6.13 -31.58
CA THR A 175 25.66 -6.70 -30.37
C THR A 175 25.92 -5.84 -29.14
N SER A 176 27.12 -5.27 -29.00
CA SER A 176 27.43 -4.43 -27.85
C SER A 176 26.66 -3.11 -27.85
N SER A 177 26.38 -2.52 -29.01
CA SER A 177 25.48 -1.37 -29.11
C SER A 177 24.03 -1.76 -28.83
N HIS A 178 23.57 -2.89 -29.36
CA HIS A 178 22.21 -3.36 -29.11
C HIS A 178 21.94 -3.66 -27.62
N ASP A 179 22.92 -4.25 -26.92
CA ASP A 179 22.82 -4.48 -25.46
C ASP A 179 22.77 -3.17 -24.67
N ARG A 180 23.47 -2.12 -25.13
CA ARG A 180 23.39 -0.79 -24.52
C ARG A 180 22.01 -0.15 -24.73
N ASP A 181 21.48 -0.21 -25.94
CA ASP A 181 20.17 0.34 -26.27
C ASP A 181 19.05 -0.42 -25.52
N ASN A 182 19.19 -1.74 -25.37
CA ASN A 182 18.28 -2.57 -24.57
C ASN A 182 18.33 -2.20 -23.08
N MET A 183 19.52 -1.94 -22.54
CA MET A 183 19.69 -1.49 -21.16
C MET A 183 19.08 -0.10 -20.94
N GLU A 184 19.26 0.82 -21.88
CA GLU A 184 18.63 2.15 -21.86
C GLU A 184 17.11 2.06 -21.92
N CYS A 185 16.56 1.20 -22.79
CA CYS A 185 15.11 0.93 -22.83
C CYS A 185 14.60 0.36 -21.50
N LEU A 186 15.35 -0.54 -20.86
CA LEU A 186 15.00 -1.09 -19.55
C LEU A 186 15.03 -0.01 -18.46
N VAL A 187 16.02 0.88 -18.47
CA VAL A 187 16.10 2.01 -17.54
C VAL A 187 14.90 2.94 -17.72
N HIS A 188 14.54 3.29 -18.96
CA HIS A 188 13.34 4.08 -19.22
C HIS A 188 12.05 3.38 -18.77
N LEU A 189 11.97 2.05 -18.96
CA LEU A 189 10.84 1.27 -18.48
C LEU A 189 10.75 1.30 -16.94
N ILE A 190 11.87 1.09 -16.24
CA ILE A 190 11.94 1.15 -14.78
C ILE A 190 11.51 2.54 -14.30
N ILE A 191 12.01 3.62 -14.90
CA ILE A 191 11.63 5.00 -14.52
C ILE A 191 10.13 5.24 -14.77
N SER A 192 9.59 4.76 -15.89
CA SER A 192 8.16 4.90 -16.19
C SER A 192 7.28 4.11 -15.22
N GLN A 193 7.72 2.91 -14.82
CA GLN A 193 7.03 2.08 -13.83
C GLN A 193 7.13 2.71 -12.44
N ASP A 194 8.29 3.22 -12.05
CA ASP A 194 8.52 3.93 -10.79
C ASP A 194 7.61 5.15 -10.67
N HIS A 195 7.52 5.97 -11.73
CA HIS A 195 6.58 7.08 -11.77
C HIS A 195 5.12 6.63 -11.62
N THR A 196 4.75 5.52 -12.28
CA THR A 196 3.40 4.95 -12.16
C THR A 196 3.12 4.46 -10.75
N ILE A 197 4.07 3.79 -10.10
CA ILE A 197 3.96 3.32 -8.72
C ILE A 197 3.82 4.53 -7.78
N HIS A 198 4.65 5.55 -7.93
CA HIS A 198 4.55 6.78 -7.14
C HIS A 198 3.18 7.45 -7.31
N GLN A 199 2.66 7.53 -8.54
CA GLN A 199 1.33 8.08 -8.79
C GLN A 199 0.23 7.22 -8.14
N GLN A 200 0.35 5.90 -8.19
CA GLN A 200 -0.60 4.99 -7.53
C GLN A 200 -0.56 5.13 -6.00
N VAL A 201 0.63 5.19 -5.41
CA VAL A 201 0.81 5.40 -3.97
C VAL A 201 0.21 6.74 -3.55
N GLN A 202 0.42 7.80 -4.33
CA GLN A 202 -0.16 9.10 -4.04
C GLN A 202 -1.70 9.05 -4.10
N ARG A 203 -2.26 8.41 -5.13
CA ARG A 203 -3.70 8.21 -5.26
C ARG A 203 -4.29 7.36 -4.13
N MET A 204 -3.56 6.35 -3.66
CA MET A 204 -3.99 5.55 -2.49
C MET A 204 -4.08 6.44 -1.25
N LYS A 205 -3.05 7.25 -0.98
CA LYS A 205 -3.07 8.20 0.15
C LYS A 205 -4.25 9.18 0.06
N GLU A 206 -4.54 9.70 -1.13
CA GLU A 206 -5.69 10.58 -1.35
C GLU A 206 -7.03 9.87 -1.08
N LEU A 207 -7.15 8.60 -1.47
CA LEU A 207 -8.34 7.80 -1.19
C LEU A 207 -8.47 7.45 0.29
N ASP A 208 -7.38 7.11 0.98
CA ASP A 208 -7.36 6.83 2.42
C ASP A 208 -7.81 8.07 3.21
N MET A 209 -7.35 9.27 2.83
CA MET A 209 -7.83 10.52 3.41
C MET A 209 -9.32 10.77 3.17
N GLU A 210 -9.84 10.45 1.98
CA GLU A 210 -11.26 10.60 1.69
C GLU A 210 -12.12 9.59 2.46
N ILE A 211 -11.59 8.37 2.67
CA ILE A 211 -12.22 7.36 3.53
C ILE A 211 -12.29 7.88 4.96
N GLU A 212 -11.19 8.34 5.53
CA GLU A 212 -11.14 8.87 6.90
C GLU A 212 -12.12 10.03 7.10
N LYS A 213 -12.20 10.94 6.12
CA LYS A 213 -13.17 12.03 6.13
C LYS A 213 -14.62 11.54 6.07
N CYS A 214 -14.91 10.52 5.25
CA CYS A 214 -16.23 9.91 5.17
C CYS A 214 -16.58 9.19 6.48
N GLU A 215 -15.64 8.45 7.06
CA GLU A 215 -15.81 7.75 8.34
C GLU A 215 -16.03 8.71 9.48
N ALA A 216 -15.24 9.79 9.57
CA ALA A 216 -15.42 10.85 10.56
C ALA A 216 -16.79 11.51 10.42
N LYS A 217 -17.27 11.75 9.20
CA LYS A 217 -18.61 12.28 8.97
C LYS A 217 -19.69 11.31 9.44
N ILE A 218 -19.58 10.02 9.07
CA ILE A 218 -20.52 8.98 9.51
C ILE A 218 -20.51 8.85 11.03
N HIS A 219 -19.33 8.89 11.64
CA HIS A 219 -19.18 8.84 13.09
C HIS A 219 -19.86 10.03 13.77
N LEU A 220 -19.64 11.25 13.25
CA LEU A 220 -20.27 12.46 13.77
C LEU A 220 -21.80 12.42 13.64
N ASP A 221 -22.30 11.98 12.48
CA ASP A 221 -23.74 11.80 12.25
C ASP A 221 -24.34 10.75 13.21
N ARG A 222 -23.65 9.62 13.44
CA ARG A 222 -24.09 8.57 14.37
C ARG A 222 -24.04 9.01 15.82
N VAL A 223 -22.99 9.70 16.25
CA VAL A 223 -22.91 10.24 17.61
C VAL A 223 -23.99 11.28 17.86
N GLY A 224 -24.34 12.09 16.84
CA GLY A 224 -25.44 13.06 16.93
C GLY A 224 -26.82 12.42 17.03
N ASN A 225 -27.07 11.34 16.28
CA ASN A 225 -28.38 10.67 16.24
C ASN A 225 -28.57 9.62 17.33
N ASP A 226 -27.57 8.76 17.52
CA ASP A 226 -27.61 7.55 18.36
C ASP A 226 -26.82 7.74 19.68
N GLY A 227 -26.17 8.88 19.86
CA GLY A 227 -25.38 9.19 21.06
C GLY A 227 -23.97 8.60 21.06
N ALA A 228 -23.16 8.97 22.05
CA ALA A 228 -21.76 8.54 22.15
C ALA A 228 -21.60 7.01 22.31
N ASN A 229 -22.64 6.31 22.79
CA ASN A 229 -22.64 4.87 23.00
C ASN A 229 -23.11 4.06 21.77
N TYR A 230 -23.34 4.69 20.62
CA TYR A 230 -23.88 4.02 19.43
C TYR A 230 -23.09 2.78 19.00
N VAL A 231 -21.77 2.75 19.24
CA VAL A 231 -20.94 1.56 18.96
C VAL A 231 -21.35 0.41 19.87
N HIS A 232 -21.46 0.66 21.18
CA HIS A 232 -21.83 -0.37 22.15
C HIS A 232 -23.25 -0.86 21.90
N GLU A 233 -24.17 0.05 21.61
CA GLU A 233 -25.55 -0.28 21.25
C GLU A 233 -25.63 -1.07 19.93
N ALA A 234 -24.79 -0.79 18.94
CA ALA A 234 -24.75 -1.56 17.69
C ALA A 234 -24.25 -3.00 17.85
N TYR A 235 -23.47 -3.30 18.90
CA TYR A 235 -23.02 -4.66 19.24
C TYR A 235 -23.95 -5.36 20.24
N LEU A 236 -24.57 -4.61 21.15
CA LEU A 236 -25.51 -5.13 22.15
C LEU A 236 -26.91 -5.36 21.59
N MET A 237 -27.30 -4.61 20.56
CA MET A 237 -28.54 -4.86 19.84
C MET A 237 -28.27 -5.93 18.79
N PRO A 238 -28.86 -7.14 18.90
CA PRO A 238 -28.89 -8.06 17.78
C PRO A 238 -29.48 -7.29 16.61
N ARG A 239 -28.71 -7.13 15.53
CA ARG A 239 -29.24 -6.53 14.30
C ARG A 239 -30.42 -7.39 13.88
N LEU A 240 -31.62 -6.85 14.03
CA LEU A 240 -32.86 -7.44 13.56
C LEU A 240 -32.87 -7.34 12.03
N SER A 241 -32.00 -8.10 11.39
CA SER A 241 -32.08 -8.50 10.00
C SER A 241 -32.34 -10.00 10.01
N ASP A 242 -33.59 -10.33 10.29
CA ASP A 242 -34.41 -11.29 9.56
C ASP A 242 -35.71 -11.43 10.37
N GLU A 243 -36.83 -11.11 9.72
CA GLU A 243 -38.20 -10.97 10.24
C GLU A 243 -38.78 -12.24 10.92
N GLU A 244 -37.96 -13.25 11.24
CA GLU A 244 -38.40 -14.55 11.75
C GLU A 244 -37.99 -14.83 13.21
N GLN A 245 -37.11 -14.02 13.84
CA GLN A 245 -36.64 -14.26 15.23
C GLN A 245 -37.28 -13.37 16.32
N LYS A 246 -38.23 -12.51 15.95
CA LYS A 246 -38.76 -11.47 16.87
C LYS A 246 -39.65 -12.00 17.99
N LEU A 247 -40.26 -13.18 17.83
CA LEU A 247 -41.20 -13.74 18.81
C LEU A 247 -40.53 -14.66 19.84
N ASP A 248 -39.44 -15.34 19.48
CA ASP A 248 -38.79 -16.35 20.34
C ASP A 248 -37.84 -15.67 21.36
N ILE A 249 -37.08 -14.68 20.90
CA ILE A 249 -36.12 -13.94 21.74
C ILE A 249 -36.83 -13.00 22.72
N GLN A 250 -38.00 -12.47 22.37
CA GLN A 250 -38.73 -11.56 23.25
C GLN A 250 -39.35 -12.29 24.46
N ALA A 251 -39.66 -13.58 24.32
CA ALA A 251 -40.06 -14.44 25.43
C ALA A 251 -38.86 -14.76 26.34
N GLU A 252 -37.70 -15.05 25.76
CA GLU A 252 -36.47 -15.42 26.49
C GLU A 252 -35.84 -14.21 27.23
N ILE A 253 -35.90 -13.01 26.64
CA ILE A 253 -35.51 -11.74 27.29
C ILE A 253 -36.46 -11.39 28.44
N ASN A 254 -37.78 -11.54 28.27
CA ASN A 254 -38.73 -11.27 29.35
C ASN A 254 -38.56 -12.25 30.52
N GLN A 255 -38.26 -13.51 30.23
CA GLN A 255 -38.04 -14.55 31.23
C GLN A 255 -36.72 -14.35 31.99
N THR A 256 -35.64 -13.98 31.30
CA THR A 256 -34.37 -13.63 31.95
C THR A 256 -34.44 -12.29 32.72
N LEU A 257 -35.23 -11.32 32.25
CA LEU A 257 -35.46 -10.05 32.94
C LEU A 257 -36.33 -10.23 34.21
N GLU A 258 -37.32 -11.13 34.18
CA GLU A 258 -38.08 -11.52 35.39
C GLU A 258 -37.19 -12.28 36.40
N ASP A 259 -36.31 -13.17 35.94
CA ASP A 259 -35.38 -13.91 36.81
C ASP A 259 -34.29 -13.02 37.42
N LEU A 260 -33.81 -12.00 36.70
CA LEU A 260 -32.85 -11.01 37.21
C LEU A 260 -33.48 -10.07 38.24
N ASN A 261 -34.71 -9.58 37.98
CA ASN A 261 -35.46 -8.75 38.91
C ASN A 261 -35.97 -9.53 40.13
N GLY A 262 -36.13 -10.85 40.03
CA GLY A 262 -36.49 -11.74 41.12
C GLY A 262 -35.33 -12.14 42.04
N SER A 263 -34.08 -11.79 41.70
CA SER A 263 -32.94 -12.14 42.54
C SER A 263 -32.88 -11.22 43.78
N GLU A 264 -33.24 -11.78 44.93
CA GLU A 264 -33.20 -11.13 46.24
C GLU A 264 -31.84 -10.46 46.54
N GLY A 265 -30.75 -10.95 45.93
CA GLY A 265 -29.42 -10.35 46.02
C GLY A 265 -29.26 -9.00 45.32
N MET A 266 -29.96 -8.75 44.20
CA MET A 266 -29.93 -7.44 43.53
C MET A 266 -30.66 -6.37 44.35
N ALA A 267 -31.79 -6.73 44.97
CA ALA A 267 -32.52 -5.83 45.87
C ALA A 267 -31.69 -5.46 47.11
N GLN A 268 -30.96 -6.41 47.70
CA GLN A 268 -30.05 -6.14 48.83
C GLN A 268 -28.88 -5.23 48.42
N LEU A 269 -28.32 -5.42 47.23
CA LEU A 269 -27.23 -4.56 46.74
C LEU A 269 -27.71 -3.13 46.44
N GLU A 270 -28.91 -2.98 45.89
CA GLU A 270 -29.57 -1.69 45.67
C GLU A 270 -29.78 -0.95 46.99
N GLU A 271 -30.23 -1.66 48.04
CA GLU A 271 -30.40 -1.11 49.39
C GLU A 271 -29.05 -0.67 50.00
N GLN A 272 -27.99 -1.47 49.82
CA GLN A 272 -26.65 -1.09 50.25
C GLN A 272 -26.13 0.15 49.50
N LEU A 273 -26.36 0.24 48.19
CA LEU A 273 -25.98 1.42 47.40
C LEU A 273 -26.74 2.67 47.83
N GLN A 274 -28.03 2.55 48.14
CA GLN A 274 -28.82 3.66 48.68
C GLN A 274 -28.29 4.10 50.05
N TYR A 275 -27.93 3.15 50.92
CA TYR A 275 -27.30 3.46 52.20
C TYR A 275 -25.98 4.23 52.02
N TYR A 276 -25.08 3.74 51.15
CA TYR A 276 -23.82 4.43 50.90
C TYR A 276 -24.01 5.81 50.26
N ARG A 277 -24.98 5.99 49.36
CA ARG A 277 -25.33 7.30 48.80
C ARG A 277 -25.80 8.27 49.89
N ALA A 278 -26.74 7.86 50.73
CA ALA A 278 -27.22 8.69 51.82
C ALA A 278 -26.11 9.04 52.82
N LEU A 279 -25.18 8.12 53.07
CA LEU A 279 -24.02 8.37 53.91
C LEU A 279 -23.05 9.38 53.28
N ILE A 280 -22.80 9.25 51.98
CA ILE A 280 -21.98 10.21 51.23
C ILE A 280 -22.63 11.60 51.29
N ASP A 281 -23.93 11.72 51.04
CA ASP A 281 -24.63 13.01 51.09
C ASP A 281 -24.55 13.64 52.48
N LYS A 282 -24.66 12.83 53.53
CA LYS A 282 -24.53 13.29 54.92
C LYS A 282 -23.12 13.80 55.23
N LEU A 283 -22.09 13.02 54.85
CA LEU A 283 -20.69 13.40 55.05
C LEU A 283 -20.31 14.62 54.22
N SER A 284 -20.79 14.71 52.98
CA SER A 284 -20.62 15.90 52.13
C SER A 284 -21.26 17.13 52.77
N ALA A 285 -22.48 17.02 53.31
CA ALA A 285 -23.14 18.11 54.02
C ALA A 285 -22.42 18.49 55.33
N GLU A 286 -21.77 17.53 56.01
CA GLU A 286 -20.91 17.79 57.17
C GLU A 286 -19.65 18.56 56.77
N ILE A 287 -18.95 18.11 55.72
CA ILE A 287 -17.76 18.76 55.17
C ILE A 287 -18.09 20.19 54.71
N GLU A 288 -19.19 20.38 53.98
CA GLU A 288 -19.63 21.71 53.57
C GLU A 288 -19.92 22.63 54.76
N ARG A 289 -20.51 22.10 55.82
CA ARG A 289 -20.80 22.86 57.05
C ARG A 289 -19.52 23.23 57.79
N GLU A 290 -18.55 22.33 57.83
CA GLU A 290 -17.25 22.57 58.46
C GLU A 290 -16.39 23.55 57.64
N VAL A 291 -16.42 23.47 56.31
CA VAL A 291 -15.77 24.45 55.42
C VAL A 291 -16.41 25.83 55.56
N LYS A 292 -17.75 25.91 55.64
CA LYS A 292 -18.47 27.17 55.87
C LYS A 292 -18.24 27.72 57.29
N GLY A 293 -18.23 26.85 58.30
CA GLY A 293 -17.98 27.21 59.70
C GLY A 293 -16.55 27.69 59.94
N ALA A 294 -15.55 27.01 59.36
CA ALA A 294 -14.16 27.44 59.39
C ALA A 294 -13.91 28.79 58.68
N GLY A 295 -14.81 29.20 57.78
CA GLY A 295 -14.81 30.54 57.16
C GLY A 295 -15.51 31.62 57.98
N MET A 296 -16.32 31.27 59.00
CA MET A 296 -17.12 32.21 59.79
C MET A 296 -16.60 32.43 61.22
N ASP A 297 -15.75 31.54 61.76
CA ASP A 297 -15.13 31.68 63.09
C ASP A 297 -14.13 32.88 63.23
N GLY A 298 -14.03 33.73 62.20
CA GLY A 298 -13.17 34.91 62.19
C GLY A 298 -13.88 36.27 62.28
N ILE A 299 -15.21 36.34 62.33
CA ILE A 299 -15.94 37.63 62.32
C ILE A 299 -17.10 37.62 63.32
N GLU A 300 -16.77 37.52 64.61
CA GLU A 300 -17.62 38.08 65.65
C GLU A 300 -16.96 39.40 66.09
N ASP A 301 -17.36 40.51 65.48
CA ASP A 301 -17.60 41.78 66.19
C ASP A 301 -18.04 42.92 65.23
N MET A 302 -19.19 43.51 65.58
CA MET A 302 -19.61 44.90 65.33
C MET A 302 -20.17 45.32 63.95
N GLU A 303 -21.49 45.46 63.92
CA GLU A 303 -22.24 46.61 63.38
C GLU A 303 -21.81 47.16 61.99
N GLY A 304 -22.23 46.50 60.90
CA GLY A 304 -21.90 46.96 59.54
C GLY A 304 -22.60 46.25 58.38
N ALA A 305 -23.88 45.87 58.52
CA ALA A 305 -24.59 45.02 57.54
C ALA A 305 -24.62 45.57 56.09
N ALA A 306 -24.48 46.89 55.87
CA ALA A 306 -24.50 47.49 54.53
C ALA A 306 -23.10 47.69 53.90
N ALA A 307 -22.03 47.70 54.70
CA ALA A 307 -20.65 47.78 54.20
C ALA A 307 -20.08 46.38 53.87
N CYS A 308 -20.50 45.36 54.62
CA CYS A 308 -20.06 43.98 54.40
C CYS A 308 -20.61 43.35 53.12
N GLU A 309 -21.81 43.74 52.62
CA GLU A 309 -22.30 43.20 51.33
C GLU A 309 -21.46 43.68 50.14
N LEU A 310 -20.95 44.91 50.18
CA LEU A 310 -20.08 45.44 49.13
C LEU A 310 -18.70 44.77 49.19
N GLU A 311 -18.09 44.66 50.38
CA GLU A 311 -16.80 43.97 50.56
C GLU A 311 -16.86 42.47 50.22
N ASN A 312 -17.96 41.77 50.54
CA ASN A 312 -18.12 40.37 50.16
C ASN A 312 -18.27 40.18 48.65
N SER A 313 -18.92 41.12 47.95
CA SER A 313 -19.04 41.10 46.49
C SER A 313 -17.70 41.37 45.79
N ASP A 314 -16.90 42.31 46.33
CA ASP A 314 -15.56 42.59 45.83
C ASP A 314 -14.59 41.43 46.13
N LEU A 315 -14.71 40.80 47.31
CA LEU A 315 -13.89 39.64 47.68
C LEU A 315 -14.18 38.42 46.81
N GLU A 316 -15.46 38.12 46.54
CA GLU A 316 -15.83 37.03 45.63
C GLU A 316 -15.45 37.34 44.17
N SER A 317 -15.49 38.60 43.74
CA SER A 317 -14.98 39.01 42.42
C SER A 317 -13.47 38.74 42.31
N VAL A 318 -12.68 39.15 43.31
CA VAL A 318 -11.22 38.93 43.32
C VAL A 318 -10.89 37.44 43.37
N LYS A 319 -11.67 36.64 44.10
CA LYS A 319 -11.52 35.18 44.14
C LYS A 319 -11.84 34.54 42.79
N CYS A 320 -12.91 34.96 42.12
CA CYS A 320 -13.25 34.51 40.77
C CYS A 320 -12.16 34.88 39.75
N ASP A 321 -11.60 36.09 39.84
CA ASP A 321 -10.50 36.54 38.99
C ASP A 321 -9.22 35.73 39.25
N LEU A 322 -8.91 35.42 40.52
CA LEU A 322 -7.77 34.58 40.89
C LEU A 322 -7.94 33.14 40.39
N GLU A 323 -9.12 32.56 40.51
CA GLU A 323 -9.41 31.22 39.98
C GLU A 323 -9.28 31.19 38.45
N THR A 324 -9.78 32.22 37.77
CA THR A 324 -9.69 32.36 36.31
C THR A 324 -8.22 32.51 35.88
N SER A 325 -7.46 33.34 36.59
CA SER A 325 -6.02 33.53 36.38
C SER A 325 -5.23 32.25 36.64
N MET A 326 -5.55 31.51 37.70
CA MET A 326 -4.92 30.22 38.02
C MET A 326 -5.22 29.17 36.94
N LYS A 327 -6.47 29.07 36.48
CA LYS A 327 -6.85 28.19 35.36
C LYS A 327 -6.07 28.54 34.10
N ALA A 328 -5.96 29.82 33.77
CA ALA A 328 -5.16 30.29 32.63
C ALA A 328 -3.65 30.00 32.80
N GLY A 329 -3.12 30.15 34.01
CA GLY A 329 -1.73 29.80 34.32
C GLY A 329 -1.45 28.31 34.14
N LEU A 330 -2.38 27.44 34.57
CA LEU A 330 -2.27 25.99 34.41
C LEU A 330 -2.38 25.56 32.94
N THR A 331 -3.27 26.18 32.16
CA THR A 331 -3.35 25.89 30.72
C THR A 331 -2.07 26.29 30.00
N ILE A 332 -1.56 27.51 30.25
CA ILE A 332 -0.28 27.96 29.69
C ILE A 332 0.86 27.03 30.11
N HIS A 333 0.91 26.61 31.38
CA HIS A 333 1.93 25.69 31.87
C HIS A 333 1.85 24.31 31.18
N SER A 334 0.64 23.80 30.93
CA SER A 334 0.41 22.58 30.16
C SER A 334 0.92 22.72 28.73
N HIS A 335 0.60 23.83 28.05
CA HIS A 335 1.09 24.11 26.70
C HIS A 335 2.62 24.24 26.65
N LEU A 336 3.24 24.97 27.58
CA LEU A 336 4.69 25.08 27.69
C LEU A 336 5.36 23.73 27.93
N SER A 337 4.78 22.89 28.78
CA SER A 337 5.28 21.53 29.03
C SER A 337 5.13 20.63 27.80
N GLY A 338 4.08 20.83 26.98
CA GLY A 338 3.91 20.20 25.67
C GLY A 338 5.02 20.59 24.70
N ILE A 339 5.22 21.89 24.49
CA ILE A 339 6.27 22.43 23.61
C ILE A 339 7.66 21.96 24.07
N GLN A 340 7.93 21.94 25.38
CA GLN A 340 9.20 21.46 25.92
C GLN A 340 9.44 19.98 25.60
N ARG A 341 8.41 19.14 25.62
CA ARG A 341 8.52 17.73 25.20
C ARG A 341 8.78 17.61 23.70
N GLU A 342 8.10 18.41 22.88
CA GLU A 342 8.30 18.42 21.42
C GLU A 342 9.71 18.87 21.02
N ILE A 343 10.26 19.89 21.70
CA ILE A 343 11.65 20.33 21.50
C ILE A 343 12.62 19.18 21.87
N LYS A 344 12.44 18.55 23.04
CA LYS A 344 13.29 17.41 23.45
C LYS A 344 13.23 16.24 22.46
N TYR A 345 12.04 15.96 21.94
CA TYR A 345 11.85 14.94 20.91
C TYR A 345 12.57 15.32 19.61
N SER A 346 12.41 16.56 19.15
CA SER A 346 13.07 17.08 17.95
C SER A 346 14.59 17.06 18.06
N ASP A 347 15.14 17.43 19.22
CA ASP A 347 16.57 17.35 19.51
C ASP A 347 17.10 15.90 19.45
N SER A 348 16.34 14.95 20.02
CA SER A 348 16.68 13.53 19.98
C SER A 348 16.66 12.98 18.54
N LEU A 349 15.64 13.35 17.76
CA LEU A 349 15.51 13.00 16.35
C LEU A 349 16.67 13.55 15.52
N LEU A 350 17.03 14.83 15.74
CA LEU A 350 18.15 15.47 15.07
C LEU A 350 19.48 14.77 15.43
N GLN A 351 19.66 14.39 16.69
CA GLN A 351 20.83 13.64 17.13
C GLN A 351 20.91 12.25 16.46
N MET A 352 19.79 11.56 16.32
CA MET A 352 19.73 10.28 15.61
C MET A 352 20.11 10.45 14.13
N LYS A 353 19.54 11.45 13.45
CA LYS A 353 19.88 11.77 12.05
C LYS A 353 21.34 12.16 11.88
N ALA A 354 21.90 12.93 12.81
CA ALA A 354 23.33 13.26 12.80
C ALA A 354 24.23 12.00 12.88
N ARG A 355 23.87 11.02 13.73
CA ARG A 355 24.58 9.73 13.80
C ARG A 355 24.44 8.92 12.51
N GLU A 356 23.25 8.88 11.91
CA GLU A 356 23.03 8.21 10.62
C GLU A 356 23.93 8.82 9.52
N TYR A 357 23.99 10.15 9.42
CA TYR A 357 24.89 10.81 8.47
C TYR A 357 26.36 10.53 8.74
N GLU A 358 26.77 10.47 10.00
CA GLU A 358 28.14 10.10 10.37
C GLU A 358 28.47 8.66 9.94
N LEU A 359 27.55 7.73 10.12
CA LEU A 359 27.70 6.34 9.68
C LEU A 359 27.77 6.26 8.15
N LEU A 360 26.89 6.95 7.44
CA LEU A 360 26.90 6.98 5.98
C LEU A 360 28.18 7.61 5.43
N ALA A 361 28.70 8.66 6.08
CA ALA A 361 29.99 9.25 5.75
C ALA A 361 31.16 8.28 5.98
N LYS A 362 31.10 7.47 7.05
CA LYS A 362 32.07 6.38 7.30
C LYS A 362 31.98 5.28 6.23
N GLU A 363 30.79 4.89 5.82
CA GLU A 363 30.59 3.93 4.73
C GLU A 363 31.12 4.46 3.39
N PHE A 364 30.81 5.72 3.06
CA PHE A 364 31.29 6.35 1.83
C PHE A 364 32.81 6.48 1.82
N SER A 365 33.43 6.88 2.95
CA SER A 365 34.89 6.92 3.06
C SER A 365 35.53 5.52 3.00
N SER A 366 34.88 4.49 3.55
CA SER A 366 35.32 3.09 3.42
C SER A 366 35.28 2.60 1.97
N LEU A 367 34.19 2.87 1.25
CA LEU A 367 34.06 2.60 -0.19
C LEU A 367 35.07 3.38 -1.03
N HIS A 368 35.38 4.62 -0.65
CA HIS A 368 36.38 5.45 -1.34
C HIS A 368 37.82 4.95 -1.15
N ILE A 369 38.13 4.36 0.02
CA ILE A 369 39.43 3.74 0.28
C ILE A 369 39.57 2.39 -0.47
N SER A 370 38.49 1.59 -0.55
CA SER A 370 38.46 0.33 -1.32
C SER A 370 38.70 0.53 -2.82
N ASN A 371 38.38 1.70 -3.37
CA ASN A 371 38.50 1.97 -4.81
C ASN A 371 39.89 2.46 -5.24
N LYS A 372 40.79 2.77 -4.29
CA LYS A 372 42.17 3.22 -4.59
C LYS A 372 43.22 2.11 -4.59
N ASP A 373 42.87 0.89 -4.18
CA ASP A 373 43.83 -0.22 -4.05
C ASP A 373 43.84 -1.22 -5.22
N GLY A 374 43.29 -0.81 -6.36
CA GLY A 374 43.19 -1.65 -7.57
C GLY A 374 43.66 -0.95 -8.83
N CYS A 375 44.91 -0.47 -8.89
CA CYS A 375 45.70 -0.30 -10.13
C CYS A 375 47.07 0.34 -9.84
N GLN A 376 48.05 -0.45 -9.40
CA GLN A 376 49.46 -0.14 -9.67
C GLN A 376 50.00 -1.13 -10.72
N GLY A 377 49.85 -0.76 -11.98
CA GLY A 377 50.52 -1.38 -13.13
C GLY A 377 51.43 -0.34 -13.79
N LYS A 378 52.73 -0.63 -13.74
CA LYS A 378 53.87 0.17 -14.22
C LYS A 378 53.70 0.67 -15.67
N GLU A 379 54.14 1.89 -15.96
CA GLU A 379 55.20 2.12 -16.96
C GLU A 379 55.84 3.51 -16.87
N ASN A 380 57.17 3.50 -16.94
CA ASN A 380 58.08 4.64 -16.98
C ASN A 380 58.01 5.37 -18.34
N ARG A 381 58.41 6.65 -18.37
CA ARG A 381 59.74 7.12 -18.88
C ARG A 381 59.64 8.49 -19.55
N GLY A 382 60.48 9.44 -19.12
CA GLY A 382 60.82 10.63 -19.92
C GLY A 382 61.48 11.80 -19.20
N LYS A 383 62.78 11.65 -18.83
CA LYS A 383 63.93 12.59 -18.97
C LYS A 383 63.77 14.09 -18.61
N GLU A 384 64.75 14.83 -18.09
CA GLU A 384 66.04 14.69 -17.39
C GLU A 384 66.53 16.16 -17.15
N ALA A 385 67.45 16.36 -16.20
CA ALA A 385 68.26 17.57 -15.92
C ALA A 385 67.53 18.72 -15.18
N GLU A 386 68.07 19.40 -14.17
CA GLU A 386 69.37 19.41 -13.47
C GLU A 386 69.15 20.17 -12.12
N ALA A 387 70.06 20.02 -11.15
CA ALA A 387 69.93 20.48 -9.75
C ALA A 387 70.48 21.92 -9.51
N PRO A 388 70.82 22.36 -8.27
CA PRO A 388 69.94 22.91 -7.22
C PRO A 388 70.41 24.27 -6.65
N SER A 389 69.52 25.01 -5.96
CA SER A 389 69.75 26.17 -5.05
C SER A 389 68.50 27.07 -5.16
N SER A 390 67.96 27.81 -4.18
CA SER A 390 68.05 28.00 -2.74
C SER A 390 66.99 29.08 -2.43
N ASN A 391 66.43 29.09 -1.21
CA ASN A 391 65.70 30.18 -0.54
C ASN A 391 64.45 30.81 -1.20
N GLY A 392 63.39 30.91 -0.39
CA GLY A 392 62.06 31.33 -0.82
C GLY A 392 61.80 32.83 -0.81
N GLU A 393 60.62 33.18 -1.32
CA GLU A 393 59.79 34.33 -0.92
C GLU A 393 58.41 34.26 -1.63
N THR A 394 57.35 34.46 -0.85
CA THR A 394 55.96 34.83 -1.23
C THR A 394 55.86 36.34 -1.52
N PRO A 395 54.70 36.95 -1.88
CA PRO A 395 53.56 36.65 -2.78
C PRO A 395 53.38 37.80 -3.84
N PRO A 396 52.20 38.09 -4.47
CA PRO A 396 51.28 39.06 -3.85
C PRO A 396 49.76 38.93 -4.17
N LEU A 397 48.99 39.68 -3.37
CA LEU A 397 47.55 39.94 -3.31
C LEU A 397 47.19 41.26 -4.03
N THR A 398 45.99 41.38 -4.65
CA THR A 398 45.16 42.62 -4.82
C THR A 398 43.84 42.25 -5.55
N GLN A 399 42.68 42.20 -4.89
CA GLN A 399 41.70 43.26 -4.56
C GLN A 399 40.84 43.78 -5.73
N ARG A 400 39.53 43.47 -5.75
CA ARG A 400 38.46 44.31 -6.34
C ARG A 400 37.07 43.97 -5.76
N VAL A 401 36.65 44.68 -4.70
CA VAL A 401 35.55 45.69 -4.62
C VAL A 401 34.12 45.12 -4.64
N PHE A 402 33.45 45.25 -3.48
CA PHE A 402 32.01 45.18 -3.29
C PHE A 402 31.32 46.40 -3.94
N ASN A 403 30.16 46.19 -4.57
CA ASN A 403 29.21 47.26 -4.87
C ASN A 403 27.81 46.80 -4.45
N ILE A 404 27.24 47.52 -3.50
CA ILE A 404 25.82 47.52 -3.14
C ILE A 404 25.13 48.49 -4.10
N TYR A 405 24.05 48.08 -4.77
CA TYR A 405 22.77 48.82 -4.91
C TYR A 405 21.81 48.13 -5.90
N THR A 406 20.64 47.76 -5.36
CA THR A 406 19.26 47.88 -5.91
C THR A 406 18.95 47.53 -7.38
N ASN A 407 18.11 46.51 -7.54
CA ASN A 407 16.85 46.47 -8.32
C ASN A 407 16.25 45.08 -8.10
N ASP A 408 15.24 44.92 -7.26
CA ASP A 408 13.82 45.09 -7.59
C ASP A 408 13.41 44.25 -8.80
N THR A 409 13.14 42.97 -8.55
CA THR A 409 12.33 42.12 -9.42
C THR A 409 11.44 41.26 -8.52
N ASP A 410 10.25 41.80 -8.33
CA ASP A 410 9.02 41.14 -7.95
C ASP A 410 8.87 39.81 -8.71
N SER A 411 8.75 38.71 -7.97
CA SER A 411 8.32 37.41 -8.49
C SER A 411 7.63 36.68 -7.37
N ASP A 412 6.40 37.12 -7.14
CA ASP A 412 5.27 36.27 -6.74
C ASP A 412 5.48 34.82 -7.18
N THR A 413 5.82 33.97 -6.21
CA THR A 413 5.40 32.57 -6.22
C THR A 413 4.78 32.31 -4.86
N GLY A 414 3.48 32.63 -4.79
CA GLY A 414 2.63 32.19 -3.70
C GLY A 414 2.61 30.67 -3.65
N ILE A 415 3.06 30.12 -2.52
CA ILE A 415 2.57 28.86 -1.98
C ILE A 415 2.42 29.02 -0.47
N SER A 416 1.16 28.98 -0.04
CA SER A 416 0.69 28.81 1.33
C SER A 416 1.43 27.68 2.03
N SER A 417 1.92 27.88 3.24
CA SER A 417 1.23 27.47 4.47
C SER A 417 0.46 26.15 4.31
N ASN A 418 1.05 25.05 4.77
CA ASN A 418 0.34 24.12 5.63
C ASN A 418 1.30 23.35 6.55
N HIS A 419 1.03 23.58 7.82
CA HIS A 419 1.36 22.80 9.00
C HIS A 419 0.52 21.50 9.01
N SER A 420 0.92 20.55 9.89
CA SER A 420 0.42 19.17 10.12
C SER A 420 1.11 18.10 9.26
N GLN A 421 2.10 17.32 9.72
CA GLN A 421 2.18 16.36 10.87
C GLN A 421 1.10 15.28 10.84
N ASP A 422 1.48 14.09 10.35
CA ASP A 422 1.02 12.80 10.83
C ASP A 422 2.21 11.81 10.81
N SER A 423 2.54 11.28 11.98
CA SER A 423 3.41 10.11 12.14
C SER A 423 2.76 9.19 13.15
N GLU A 424 2.17 8.11 12.66
CA GLU A 424 1.88 6.93 13.49
C GLU A 424 3.11 6.02 13.49
N THR A 425 3.60 5.71 14.68
CA THR A 425 4.37 4.48 14.91
C THR A 425 3.73 3.74 16.06
N THR A 426 2.89 2.76 15.73
CA THR A 426 2.42 1.73 16.65
C THR A 426 3.57 0.75 16.91
N LEU A 427 4.02 0.73 18.15
CA LEU A 427 5.04 -0.17 18.68
C LEU A 427 4.34 -1.46 19.15
N GLY A 428 4.54 -2.54 18.41
CA GLY A 428 4.15 -3.90 18.82
C GLY A 428 5.40 -4.72 19.11
N ASP A 429 5.81 -4.73 20.38
CA ASP A 429 6.88 -5.57 20.90
C ASP A 429 6.53 -7.06 20.76
N VAL A 430 7.39 -7.82 20.07
CA VAL A 430 7.49 -9.28 20.20
C VAL A 430 8.72 -9.57 21.05
N LEU A 431 8.46 -9.83 22.32
CA LEU A 431 9.44 -10.27 23.31
C LEU A 431 9.64 -11.79 23.15
N LEU A 432 10.76 -12.18 22.52
CA LEU A 432 11.24 -13.57 22.54
C LEU A 432 11.90 -13.86 23.89
N LEU A 433 11.26 -14.72 24.68
CA LEU A 433 11.88 -15.38 25.82
C LEU A 433 12.71 -16.57 25.33
N ALA A 434 13.93 -16.65 25.82
CA ALA A 434 14.88 -17.73 25.58
C ALA A 434 14.51 -19.03 26.31
N THR A 435 14.76 -20.15 25.63
CA THR A 435 15.53 -21.28 26.15
C THR A 435 16.52 -21.72 25.08
#